data_AF-A0A8S1GXW0-F1
#
_entry.id   AF-A0A8S1GXW0-F1
#
_cell.length_a   1.000
_cell.length_b   1.000
_cell.length_c   1.000
_cell.angle_alpha   90.00
_cell.angle_beta   90.00
_cell.angle_gamma   90.00
#
_symmetry.space_group_name_H-M   'P 1'
#
loop_
_entity.id
_entity.type
_entity.pdbx_description
1 polymer ?
#
loop_
_entity_poly.entity_id
_entity_poly.type
_entity_poly.pdbx_seq_one_letter_code
_entity_poly.pdbx_strand_id
1 'polypeptide(L)'
;MTLLKDVESGLHEFLKNNSTRRVAFITSGGTQVPLEKNMVRFIDNFSMGTRGAVSAEFFLRGGYAVIFMHREDSLKPFSRRFNNLFDSLEIAGDEVVCQLPGLKEAVQDHRTYSDRIFYVSFKTLDQYMSSLEKVCNEVKHFGSLVLVYLAAAVSDFYVTQETMPTHKMSSDKDLSLRLSLAPKVIERVVNSYVPHAFVTSFKLETDEGKLIPKAAAALEKYKHQLVIANILESRKRRVVFVQRNADAEVITLSPEKLAQGAEIEELIIDRLTQLHEDFIAHNN
;
A
#
# COMPACT_ATOMS: atom_id res chain seq x y z
N MET A 1 -8.17 -22.35 -5.47
CA MET A 1 -9.07 -21.79 -6.50
C MET A 1 -10.39 -21.27 -5.89
N THR A 2 -10.89 -21.88 -4.81
CA THR A 2 -12.11 -21.46 -4.08
C THR A 2 -11.96 -20.14 -3.31
N LEU A 3 -10.90 -19.97 -2.50
CA LEU A 3 -10.63 -18.73 -1.73
C LEU A 3 -10.50 -17.46 -2.60
N LEU A 4 -10.04 -17.62 -3.85
CA LEU A 4 -9.85 -16.50 -4.79
C LEU A 4 -11.16 -16.05 -5.44
N LYS A 5 -12.14 -16.95 -5.63
CA LYS A 5 -13.47 -16.60 -6.16
C LYS A 5 -14.30 -15.83 -5.13
N ASP A 6 -14.08 -16.11 -3.85
CA ASP A 6 -14.76 -15.42 -2.74
C ASP A 6 -14.29 -13.95 -2.63
N VAL A 7 -12.99 -13.70 -2.85
CA VAL A 7 -12.44 -12.33 -2.88
C VAL A 7 -12.97 -11.54 -4.08
N GLU A 8 -13.02 -12.13 -5.27
CA GLU A 8 -13.57 -11.46 -6.47
C GLU A 8 -15.06 -11.13 -6.32
N SER A 9 -15.86 -12.09 -5.85
CA SER A 9 -17.30 -11.89 -5.64
C SER A 9 -17.57 -10.83 -4.57
N GLY A 10 -16.82 -10.89 -3.45
CA GLY A 10 -16.92 -9.89 -2.38
C GLY A 10 -16.45 -8.50 -2.81
N LEU A 11 -15.39 -8.41 -3.62
CA LEU A 11 -14.90 -7.13 -4.15
C LEU A 11 -15.92 -6.50 -5.10
N HIS A 12 -16.54 -7.31 -5.97
CA HIS A 12 -17.58 -6.84 -6.87
C HIS A 12 -18.77 -6.25 -6.09
N GLU A 13 -19.24 -6.95 -5.06
CA GLU A 13 -20.33 -6.46 -4.19
C GLU A 13 -19.93 -5.19 -3.43
N PHE A 14 -18.71 -5.14 -2.88
CA PHE A 14 -18.16 -3.95 -2.22
C PHE A 14 -18.16 -2.73 -3.15
N LEU A 15 -17.70 -2.89 -4.39
CA LEU A 15 -17.67 -1.83 -5.38
C LEU A 15 -19.07 -1.38 -5.78
N LYS A 16 -20.01 -2.32 -5.93
CA LYS A 16 -21.42 -2.01 -6.20
C LYS A 16 -22.05 -1.17 -5.08
N ASN A 17 -21.79 -1.51 -3.82
CA ASN A 17 -22.31 -0.76 -2.66
C ASN A 17 -21.65 0.63 -2.50
N ASN A 18 -20.52 0.86 -3.17
CA ASN A 18 -19.77 2.11 -3.15
C ASN A 18 -19.69 2.78 -4.53
N SER A 19 -20.65 2.52 -5.42
CA SER A 19 -20.58 2.92 -6.84
C SER A 19 -20.51 4.42 -7.10
N THR A 20 -20.93 5.25 -6.15
CA THR A 20 -20.90 6.72 -6.24
C THR A 20 -19.68 7.35 -5.58
N ARG A 21 -18.80 6.55 -4.97
CA ARG A 21 -17.62 7.04 -4.27
C ARG A 21 -16.39 7.00 -5.17
N ARG A 22 -15.44 7.88 -4.84
CA ARG A 22 -14.05 7.73 -5.28
C ARG A 22 -13.46 6.48 -4.64
N VAL A 23 -12.66 5.74 -5.40
CA VAL A 23 -12.04 4.49 -4.95
C VAL A 23 -10.54 4.72 -4.75
N ALA A 24 -10.02 4.42 -3.56
CA ALA A 24 -8.59 4.41 -3.28
C ALA A 24 -8.11 2.96 -3.22
N PHE A 25 -7.36 2.52 -4.22
CA PHE A 25 -6.71 1.22 -4.23
C PHE A 25 -5.30 1.32 -3.65
N ILE A 26 -5.11 0.80 -2.44
CA ILE A 26 -3.87 0.93 -1.66
C ILE A 26 -3.15 -0.41 -1.61
N THR A 27 -1.86 -0.42 -1.94
CA THR A 27 -0.98 -1.56 -1.65
C THR A 27 -0.09 -1.26 -0.45
N SER A 28 0.08 -2.22 0.46
CA SER A 28 0.83 -2.03 1.70
C SER A 28 1.61 -3.27 2.14
N GLY A 29 2.73 -3.08 2.81
CA GLY A 29 3.60 -4.17 3.30
C GLY A 29 4.60 -4.67 2.25
N GLY A 30 5.40 -5.65 2.64
CA GLY A 30 6.48 -6.24 1.83
C GLY A 30 6.06 -7.50 1.07
N THR A 31 6.68 -7.76 -0.07
CA THR A 31 6.55 -9.06 -0.75
C THR A 31 7.67 -10.02 -0.34
N GLN A 32 7.33 -11.30 -0.28
CA GLN A 32 8.29 -12.39 -0.11
C GLN A 32 8.58 -13.09 -1.45
N VAL A 33 9.83 -13.51 -1.63
CA VAL A 33 10.25 -14.35 -2.75
C VAL A 33 10.71 -15.69 -2.19
N PRO A 34 9.96 -16.78 -2.45
CA PRO A 34 10.38 -18.12 -2.06
C PRO A 34 11.72 -18.50 -2.71
N LEU A 35 12.57 -19.19 -1.96
CA LEU A 35 13.79 -19.79 -2.51
C LEU A 35 13.60 -21.25 -2.93
N GLU A 36 12.53 -21.89 -2.45
CA GLU A 36 12.17 -23.27 -2.73
C GLU A 36 10.66 -23.38 -3.03
N LYS A 37 10.23 -24.38 -3.83
CA LYS A 37 8.79 -24.60 -4.14
C LYS A 37 8.01 -24.98 -2.90
N ASN A 38 8.58 -25.89 -2.10
CA ASN A 38 8.13 -26.14 -0.73
C ASN A 38 8.83 -25.13 0.17
N MET A 39 8.27 -23.93 0.24
CA MET A 39 8.89 -22.76 0.84
C MET A 39 9.26 -23.00 2.31
N VAL A 40 10.57 -23.00 2.58
CA VAL A 40 11.12 -22.95 3.94
C VAL A 40 11.88 -21.64 4.14
N ARG A 41 12.55 -21.15 3.10
CA ARG A 41 13.30 -19.89 3.11
C ARG A 41 12.75 -18.94 2.04
N PHE A 42 12.90 -17.65 2.29
CA PHE A 42 12.47 -16.60 1.38
C PHE A 42 13.33 -15.34 1.56
N ILE A 43 13.34 -14.49 0.52
CA ILE A 43 13.83 -13.11 0.61
C ILE A 43 12.63 -12.22 0.91
N ASP A 44 12.73 -11.33 1.89
CA ASP A 44 11.64 -10.42 2.27
C ASP A 44 12.07 -8.96 2.03
N ASN A 45 11.20 -8.20 1.39
CA ASN A 45 11.34 -6.75 1.29
C ASN A 45 10.70 -6.11 2.53
N PHE A 46 11.53 -5.70 3.50
CA PHE A 46 11.02 -5.20 4.78
C PHE A 46 10.06 -4.01 4.64
N SER A 47 8.82 -4.21 5.05
CA SER A 47 7.83 -3.15 5.27
C SER A 47 6.74 -3.64 6.22
N MET A 48 6.58 -2.94 7.34
CA MET A 48 5.51 -3.23 8.32
C MET A 48 4.13 -2.79 7.82
N GLY A 49 4.05 -2.04 6.72
CA GLY A 49 2.78 -1.54 6.18
C GLY A 49 2.24 -0.27 6.85
N THR A 50 3.04 0.42 7.67
CA THR A 50 2.59 1.63 8.42
C THR A 50 2.02 2.69 7.50
N ARG A 51 2.75 3.12 6.47
CA ARG A 51 2.31 4.19 5.55
C ARG A 51 0.96 3.84 4.91
N GLY A 52 0.85 2.66 4.31
CA GLY A 52 -0.39 2.24 3.66
C GLY A 52 -1.55 2.18 4.65
N ALA A 53 -1.34 1.62 5.85
CA ALA A 53 -2.39 1.51 6.87
C ALA A 53 -2.87 2.89 7.36
N VAL A 54 -1.96 3.83 7.63
CA VAL A 54 -2.29 5.20 8.02
C VAL A 54 -3.01 5.94 6.89
N SER A 55 -2.50 5.83 5.66
CA SER A 55 -3.10 6.47 4.48
C SER A 55 -4.52 5.98 4.22
N ALA A 56 -4.80 4.69 4.44
CA ALA A 56 -6.15 4.15 4.35
C ALA A 56 -7.11 4.81 5.34
N GLU A 57 -6.68 5.05 6.59
CA GLU A 57 -7.50 5.75 7.60
C GLU A 57 -7.88 7.16 7.12
N PHE A 58 -6.92 7.91 6.56
CA PHE A 58 -7.18 9.25 6.05
C PHE A 58 -8.01 9.26 4.76
N PHE A 59 -7.84 8.29 3.85
CA PHE A 59 -8.71 8.16 2.68
C PHE A 59 -10.16 7.87 3.08
N LEU A 60 -10.37 7.00 4.08
CA LEU A 60 -11.70 6.70 4.62
C LEU A 60 -12.36 7.95 5.23
N ARG A 61 -11.60 8.74 6.00
CA ARG A 61 -12.04 10.04 6.53
C ARG A 61 -12.36 11.05 5.42
N GLY A 62 -11.60 11.02 4.32
CA GLY A 62 -11.84 11.79 3.08
C GLY A 62 -13.00 11.27 2.21
N GLY A 63 -13.75 10.27 2.67
CA GLY A 63 -14.97 9.79 2.03
C GLY A 63 -14.78 8.77 0.91
N TYR A 64 -13.55 8.28 0.69
CA TYR A 64 -13.25 7.24 -0.29
C TYR A 64 -13.80 5.88 0.15
N ALA A 65 -14.06 5.02 -0.83
CA ALA A 65 -14.06 3.57 -0.64
C ALA A 65 -12.62 3.06 -0.81
N VAL A 66 -12.11 2.31 0.16
CA VAL A 66 -10.72 1.85 0.19
C VAL A 66 -10.64 0.36 -0.11
N ILE A 67 -9.83 -0.02 -1.10
CA ILE A 67 -9.39 -1.41 -1.28
C ILE A 67 -7.99 -1.50 -0.70
N PHE A 68 -7.85 -2.19 0.43
CA PHE A 68 -6.60 -2.33 1.17
C PHE A 68 -5.95 -3.68 0.89
N MET A 69 -5.10 -3.70 -0.15
CA MET A 69 -4.30 -4.85 -0.50
C MET A 69 -3.00 -4.86 0.33
N HIS A 70 -2.83 -5.85 1.19
CA HIS A 70 -1.78 -5.82 2.21
C HIS A 70 -1.09 -7.17 2.39
N ARG A 71 0.17 -7.11 2.82
CA ARG A 71 0.89 -8.31 3.26
C ARG A 71 0.17 -8.94 4.47
N GLU A 72 -0.01 -10.25 4.46
CA GLU A 72 -0.46 -11.01 5.63
C GLU A 72 0.39 -10.64 6.86
N ASP A 73 -0.28 -10.53 8.00
CA ASP A 73 0.29 -10.13 9.30
C ASP A 73 0.96 -8.75 9.34
N SER A 74 0.79 -7.92 8.30
CA SER A 74 1.19 -6.52 8.33
C SER A 74 0.17 -5.64 9.04
N LEU A 75 0.56 -4.39 9.33
CA LEU A 75 -0.30 -3.43 10.00
C LEU A 75 -1.57 -3.15 9.18
N LYS A 76 -2.71 -3.14 9.85
CA LYS A 76 -4.03 -2.82 9.28
C LYS A 76 -4.53 -1.47 9.82
N PRO A 77 -5.36 -0.75 9.05
CA PRO A 77 -5.96 0.52 9.48
C PRO A 77 -6.65 0.37 10.84
N PHE A 78 -6.50 1.38 11.69
CA PHE A 78 -7.03 1.47 13.06
C PHE A 78 -6.37 0.52 14.07
N SER A 79 -6.24 -0.78 13.77
CA SER A 79 -5.68 -1.76 14.71
C SER A 79 -4.16 -1.65 14.88
N ARG A 80 -3.45 -1.07 13.90
CA ARG A 80 -1.97 -0.92 13.91
C ARG A 80 -1.35 -0.26 15.14
N ARG A 81 -2.13 0.51 15.90
CA ARG A 81 -1.67 1.23 17.10
C ARG A 81 -1.72 0.35 18.35
N PHE A 82 -2.35 -0.83 18.28
CA PHE A 82 -2.71 -1.66 19.44
C PHE A 82 -2.21 -3.11 19.30
N ASN A 83 -0.98 -3.30 18.82
CA ASN A 83 -0.40 -4.64 18.64
C ASN A 83 -0.24 -5.41 19.97
N ASN A 84 -0.16 -4.69 21.09
CA ASN A 84 -0.04 -5.23 22.45
C ASN A 84 -1.33 -5.06 23.25
N LEU A 85 -2.50 -5.13 22.59
CA LEU A 85 -3.80 -4.90 23.22
C LEU A 85 -4.00 -5.76 24.48
N PHE A 86 -3.61 -7.03 24.42
CA PHE A 86 -3.74 -7.99 25.53
C PHE A 86 -2.98 -7.56 26.80
N ASP A 87 -1.85 -6.86 26.65
CA ASP A 87 -1.04 -6.40 27.79
C ASP A 87 -1.71 -5.24 28.54
N SER A 88 -2.72 -4.62 27.94
CA SER A 88 -3.46 -3.48 28.51
C SER A 88 -4.90 -3.83 28.91
N LEU A 89 -5.25 -5.12 28.87
CA LEU A 89 -6.53 -5.62 29.35
C LEU A 89 -6.47 -5.81 30.87
N GLU A 90 -7.46 -5.28 31.56
CA GLU A 90 -7.64 -5.41 33.00
C GLU A 90 -8.98 -6.08 33.30
N ILE A 91 -9.06 -6.83 34.39
CA ILE A 91 -10.30 -7.43 34.88
C ILE A 91 -10.94 -6.49 35.90
N ALA A 92 -12.15 -6.01 35.61
CA ALA A 92 -12.95 -5.17 36.50
C ALA A 92 -14.28 -5.86 36.82
N GLY A 93 -14.30 -6.69 37.86
CA GLY A 93 -15.44 -7.56 38.16
C GLY A 93 -15.59 -8.67 37.12
N ASP A 94 -16.76 -8.78 36.50
CA ASP A 94 -17.05 -9.74 35.42
C ASP A 94 -16.74 -9.19 34.01
N GLU A 95 -16.23 -7.95 33.92
CA GLU A 95 -15.90 -7.30 32.65
C GLU A 95 -14.39 -7.24 32.41
N VAL A 96 -14.01 -7.29 31.13
CA VAL A 96 -12.64 -6.99 30.68
C VAL A 96 -12.64 -5.55 30.16
N VAL A 97 -11.85 -4.69 30.78
CA VAL A 97 -11.72 -3.27 30.42
C VAL A 97 -10.34 -3.01 29.82
N CYS A 98 -10.26 -2.03 28.92
CA CYS A 98 -9.00 -1.62 28.29
C CYS A 98 -8.90 -0.10 28.30
N GLN A 99 -7.91 0.44 29.01
CA GLN A 99 -7.65 1.89 29.08
C GLN A 99 -6.46 2.25 28.20
N LEU A 100 -6.61 2.04 26.89
CA LEU A 100 -5.61 2.46 25.90
C LEU A 100 -6.04 3.78 25.24
N PRO A 101 -5.21 4.84 25.29
CA PRO A 101 -5.51 6.09 24.61
C PRO A 101 -5.79 5.88 23.11
N GLY A 102 -6.89 6.44 22.61
CA GLY A 102 -7.27 6.35 21.20
C GLY A 102 -7.96 5.04 20.79
N LEU A 103 -8.07 4.04 21.68
CA LEU A 103 -8.67 2.74 21.33
C LEU A 103 -10.17 2.88 21.03
N LYS A 104 -10.88 3.68 21.82
CA LYS A 104 -12.31 3.94 21.62
C LYS A 104 -12.57 4.52 20.24
N GLU A 105 -11.83 5.56 19.88
CA GLU A 105 -11.91 6.25 18.59
C GLU A 105 -11.57 5.30 17.45
N ALA A 106 -10.51 4.48 17.60
CA ALA A 106 -10.12 3.51 16.58
C ALA A 106 -11.18 2.42 16.37
N VAL A 107 -11.81 1.92 17.43
CA VAL A 107 -12.91 0.94 17.33
C VAL A 107 -14.15 1.59 16.69
N GLN A 108 -14.45 2.84 17.03
CA GLN A 108 -15.54 3.60 16.43
C GLN A 108 -15.31 3.81 14.93
N ASP A 109 -14.12 4.25 14.53
CA ASP A 109 -13.75 4.43 13.12
C ASP A 109 -13.80 3.08 12.37
N HIS A 110 -13.24 2.02 12.95
CA HIS A 110 -13.27 0.69 12.33
C HIS A 110 -14.69 0.20 12.04
N ARG A 111 -15.65 0.47 12.95
CA ARG A 111 -17.08 0.17 12.73
C ARG A 111 -17.70 1.10 11.71
N THR A 112 -17.44 2.41 11.81
CA THR A 112 -17.99 3.46 10.96
C THR A 112 -17.63 3.27 9.49
N TYR A 113 -16.43 2.77 9.21
CA TYR A 113 -15.91 2.60 7.86
C TYR A 113 -15.95 1.16 7.35
N SER A 114 -16.59 0.24 8.10
CA SER A 114 -16.62 -1.19 7.76
C SER A 114 -17.25 -1.51 6.40
N ASP A 115 -18.19 -0.69 5.92
CA ASP A 115 -18.83 -0.77 4.60
C ASP A 115 -18.00 -0.11 3.48
N ARG A 116 -16.92 0.59 3.84
CA ARG A 116 -16.07 1.38 2.94
C ARG A 116 -14.64 0.89 2.84
N ILE A 117 -14.30 -0.23 3.47
CA ILE A 117 -13.00 -0.86 3.33
C ILE A 117 -13.12 -2.33 2.93
N PHE A 118 -12.37 -2.74 1.91
CA PHE A 118 -12.27 -4.13 1.48
C PHE A 118 -10.82 -4.60 1.57
N TYR A 119 -10.58 -5.74 2.21
CA TYR A 119 -9.24 -6.28 2.43
C TYR A 119 -8.89 -7.36 1.41
N VAL A 120 -7.72 -7.23 0.80
CA VAL A 120 -7.12 -8.27 -0.04
C VAL A 120 -5.75 -8.61 0.55
N SER A 121 -5.49 -9.88 0.87
CA SER A 121 -4.19 -10.28 1.40
C SER A 121 -3.27 -10.82 0.31
N PHE A 122 -1.96 -10.64 0.51
CA PHE A 122 -0.91 -11.33 -0.24
C PHE A 122 0.25 -11.66 0.69
N LYS A 123 1.15 -12.53 0.25
CA LYS A 123 2.40 -12.83 0.96
C LYS A 123 3.59 -12.84 0.01
N THR A 124 3.46 -13.55 -1.12
CA THR A 124 4.53 -13.65 -2.11
C THR A 124 4.43 -12.59 -3.20
N LEU A 125 5.53 -12.38 -3.93
CA LEU A 125 5.53 -11.53 -5.14
C LEU A 125 4.48 -12.00 -6.16
N ASP A 126 4.37 -13.31 -6.41
CA ASP A 126 3.40 -13.84 -7.39
C ASP A 126 1.95 -13.56 -6.97
N GLN A 127 1.64 -13.72 -5.68
CA GLN A 127 0.32 -13.38 -5.15
C GLN A 127 0.05 -11.87 -5.26
N TYR A 128 1.06 -11.03 -4.97
CA TYR A 128 0.96 -9.59 -5.17
C TYR A 128 0.64 -9.25 -6.63
N MET A 129 1.35 -9.85 -7.59
CA MET A 129 1.12 -9.60 -9.02
C MET A 129 -0.29 -9.99 -9.44
N SER A 130 -0.74 -11.20 -9.06
CA SER A 130 -2.04 -11.73 -9.45
C SER A 130 -3.19 -10.95 -8.81
N SER A 131 -3.12 -10.64 -7.52
CA SER A 131 -4.15 -9.88 -6.81
C SER A 131 -4.22 -8.44 -7.31
N LEU A 132 -3.08 -7.81 -7.61
CA LEU A 132 -3.06 -6.45 -8.17
C LEU A 132 -3.77 -6.37 -9.52
N GLU A 133 -3.47 -7.31 -10.43
CA GLU A 133 -4.12 -7.38 -11.75
C GLU A 133 -5.65 -7.54 -11.61
N LYS A 134 -6.09 -8.44 -10.74
CA LYS A 134 -7.53 -8.68 -10.50
C LYS A 134 -8.23 -7.45 -9.95
N VAL A 135 -7.69 -6.83 -8.91
CA VAL A 135 -8.27 -5.61 -8.33
C VAL A 135 -8.31 -4.49 -9.36
N CYS A 136 -7.22 -4.29 -10.11
CA CYS A 136 -7.21 -3.28 -11.16
C CYS A 136 -8.28 -3.54 -12.24
N ASN A 137 -8.49 -4.80 -12.64
CA ASN A 137 -9.54 -5.14 -13.61
C ASN A 137 -10.95 -4.88 -13.06
N GLU A 138 -11.21 -5.16 -11.78
CA GLU A 138 -12.49 -4.87 -11.14
C GLU A 138 -12.76 -3.36 -11.04
N VAL A 139 -11.76 -2.54 -10.69
CA VAL A 139 -11.95 -1.08 -10.57
C VAL A 139 -11.87 -0.34 -11.91
N LYS A 140 -11.45 -1.00 -12.99
CA LYS A 140 -11.18 -0.35 -14.29
C LYS A 140 -12.33 0.52 -14.80
N HIS A 141 -13.57 0.08 -14.60
CA HIS A 141 -14.76 0.76 -15.09
C HIS A 141 -15.11 2.06 -14.34
N PHE A 142 -14.50 2.30 -13.17
CA PHE A 142 -14.64 3.57 -12.43
C PHE A 142 -13.78 4.69 -13.02
N GLY A 143 -12.85 4.38 -13.94
CA GLY A 143 -12.07 5.37 -14.69
C GLY A 143 -11.35 6.38 -13.79
N SER A 144 -11.64 7.66 -14.01
CA SER A 144 -11.03 8.80 -13.31
C SER A 144 -11.33 8.83 -11.81
N LEU A 145 -12.36 8.12 -11.33
CA LEU A 145 -12.71 8.05 -9.90
C LEU A 145 -11.77 7.15 -9.09
N VAL A 146 -10.86 6.42 -9.76
CA VAL A 146 -9.90 5.51 -9.12
C VAL A 146 -8.57 6.22 -8.87
N LEU A 147 -8.14 6.23 -7.62
CA LEU A 147 -6.77 6.54 -7.22
C LEU A 147 -6.04 5.26 -6.85
N VAL A 148 -4.90 4.99 -7.49
CA VAL A 148 -4.02 3.86 -7.15
C VAL A 148 -2.82 4.36 -6.33
N TYR A 149 -2.62 3.79 -5.16
CA TYR A 149 -1.59 4.15 -4.19
C TYR A 149 -0.62 2.98 -3.95
N LEU A 150 0.48 2.98 -4.71
CA LEU A 150 1.45 1.88 -4.74
C LEU A 150 2.52 1.98 -3.63
N ALA A 151 2.13 1.79 -2.37
CA ALA A 151 3.02 1.90 -1.21
C ALA A 151 3.63 0.56 -0.71
N ALA A 152 3.34 -0.56 -1.37
CA ALA A 152 3.97 -1.84 -1.07
C ALA A 152 5.47 -1.84 -1.43
N ALA A 153 6.28 -2.52 -0.60
CA ALA A 153 7.68 -2.77 -0.88
C ALA A 153 7.80 -4.05 -1.73
N VAL A 154 7.68 -3.88 -3.05
CA VAL A 154 7.73 -4.98 -4.03
C VAL A 154 9.17 -5.38 -4.31
N SER A 155 9.45 -6.68 -4.34
CA SER A 155 10.77 -7.23 -4.63
C SER A 155 11.20 -6.92 -6.07
N ASP A 156 12.39 -6.35 -6.22
CA ASP A 156 12.98 -6.06 -7.53
C ASP A 156 13.61 -7.30 -8.21
N PHE A 157 13.81 -8.36 -7.44
CA PHE A 157 14.48 -9.59 -7.85
C PHE A 157 13.69 -10.81 -7.38
N TYR A 158 13.72 -11.90 -8.14
CA TYR A 158 13.05 -13.15 -7.80
C TYR A 158 13.81 -14.39 -8.30
N VAL A 159 13.51 -15.58 -7.76
CA VAL A 159 14.00 -16.88 -8.26
C VAL A 159 13.01 -17.41 -9.29
N THR A 160 13.49 -17.83 -10.46
CA THR A 160 12.60 -18.32 -11.52
C THR A 160 12.11 -19.73 -11.22
N GLN A 161 10.92 -20.09 -11.72
CA GLN A 161 10.32 -21.41 -11.47
C GLN A 161 11.15 -22.58 -12.01
N GLU A 162 11.93 -22.35 -13.08
CA GLU A 162 12.81 -23.36 -13.68
C GLU A 162 14.03 -23.65 -12.82
N THR A 163 14.54 -22.62 -12.12
CA THR A 163 15.74 -22.72 -11.29
C THR A 163 15.42 -22.98 -9.81
N MET A 164 14.15 -22.85 -9.42
CA MET A 164 13.73 -23.02 -8.03
C MET A 164 13.74 -24.49 -7.60
N PRO A 165 14.54 -24.88 -6.59
CA PRO A 165 14.54 -26.23 -6.06
C PRO A 165 13.20 -26.59 -5.41
N THR A 166 12.78 -27.85 -5.53
CA THR A 166 11.51 -28.31 -4.95
C THR A 166 11.56 -28.42 -3.43
N HIS A 167 12.70 -28.82 -2.87
CA HIS A 167 12.87 -29.10 -1.44
C HIS A 167 13.86 -28.14 -0.80
N LYS A 168 13.80 -28.07 0.54
CA LYS A 168 14.72 -27.28 1.38
C LYS A 168 16.17 -27.49 0.93
N MET A 169 16.87 -26.40 0.61
CA MET A 169 18.29 -26.48 0.24
C MET A 169 19.12 -26.95 1.43
N SER A 170 20.05 -27.88 1.21
CA SER A 170 20.95 -28.37 2.28
C SER A 170 21.88 -27.27 2.78
N SER A 171 22.34 -27.39 4.03
CA SER A 171 23.24 -26.45 4.70
C SER A 171 24.68 -26.97 4.80
N ASP A 172 25.03 -28.00 4.03
CA ASP A 172 26.35 -28.65 4.07
C ASP A 172 27.44 -27.87 3.31
N LYS A 173 27.05 -26.85 2.52
CA LYS A 173 27.95 -26.05 1.68
C LYS A 173 27.46 -24.60 1.58
N ASP A 174 28.37 -23.71 1.20
CA ASP A 174 28.05 -22.33 0.88
C ASP A 174 26.99 -22.23 -0.23
N LEU A 175 26.06 -21.29 -0.06
CA LEU A 175 24.93 -21.09 -0.96
C LEU A 175 25.17 -19.90 -1.89
N SER A 176 25.11 -20.15 -3.20
CA SER A 176 25.06 -19.09 -4.22
C SER A 176 23.64 -18.98 -4.78
N LEU A 177 23.04 -17.79 -4.69
CA LEU A 177 21.69 -17.52 -5.20
C LEU A 177 21.77 -16.72 -6.50
N ARG A 178 21.17 -17.26 -7.56
CA ARG A 178 20.95 -16.53 -8.81
C ARG A 178 19.54 -15.96 -8.83
N LEU A 179 19.45 -14.63 -8.90
CA LEU A 179 18.17 -13.92 -8.97
C LEU A 179 17.96 -13.30 -10.35
N SER A 180 16.71 -13.20 -10.77
CA SER A 180 16.27 -12.54 -12.00
C SER A 180 15.52 -11.25 -11.67
N LEU A 181 15.54 -10.28 -12.57
CA LEU A 181 14.78 -9.03 -12.41
C LEU A 181 13.27 -9.29 -12.41
N ALA A 182 12.57 -8.77 -11.41
CA ALA A 182 11.12 -8.84 -11.34
C ALA A 182 10.47 -7.94 -12.40
N PRO A 183 9.33 -8.34 -12.99
CA PRO A 183 8.56 -7.50 -13.90
C PRO A 183 8.19 -6.16 -13.25
N LYS A 184 8.33 -5.04 -13.99
CA LYS A 184 7.97 -3.71 -13.49
C LYS A 184 6.46 -3.48 -13.60
N VAL A 185 5.78 -3.80 -12.50
CA VAL A 185 4.31 -3.85 -12.39
C VAL A 185 3.62 -2.54 -12.73
N ILE A 186 4.20 -1.42 -12.31
CA ILE A 186 3.64 -0.08 -12.53
C ILE A 186 3.38 0.20 -14.01
N GLU A 187 4.21 -0.32 -14.91
CA GLU A 187 4.02 -0.17 -16.35
C GLU A 187 2.72 -0.84 -16.82
N ARG A 188 2.41 -2.03 -16.30
CA ARG A 188 1.16 -2.74 -16.61
C ARG A 188 -0.06 -2.06 -15.97
N VAL A 189 0.08 -1.57 -14.74
CA VAL A 189 -0.98 -0.82 -14.05
C VAL A 189 -1.40 0.38 -14.89
N VAL A 190 -0.44 1.19 -15.33
CA VAL A 190 -0.69 2.43 -16.08
C VAL A 190 -1.14 2.15 -17.51
N ASN A 191 -0.47 1.24 -18.22
CA ASN A 191 -0.70 1.09 -19.67
C ASN A 191 -1.78 0.06 -20.03
N SER A 192 -2.16 -0.83 -19.10
CA SER A 192 -3.02 -1.97 -19.43
C SER A 192 -4.20 -2.12 -18.48
N TYR A 193 -3.94 -2.10 -17.17
CA TYR A 193 -4.98 -2.45 -16.19
C TYR A 193 -5.93 -1.28 -15.93
N VAL A 194 -5.43 -0.08 -15.62
CA VAL A 194 -6.24 1.09 -15.24
C VAL A 194 -5.74 2.39 -15.91
N PRO A 195 -5.81 2.50 -17.25
CA PRO A 195 -5.23 3.64 -17.99
C PRO A 195 -5.88 5.00 -17.72
N HIS A 196 -7.07 5.03 -17.14
CA HIS A 196 -7.82 6.24 -16.82
C HIS A 196 -7.79 6.60 -15.33
N ALA A 197 -7.10 5.82 -14.49
CA ALA A 197 -7.00 6.07 -13.05
C ALA A 197 -5.88 7.08 -12.74
N PHE A 198 -5.97 7.72 -11.58
CA PHE A 198 -4.90 8.52 -11.01
C PHE A 198 -3.90 7.60 -10.29
N VAL A 199 -2.76 7.32 -10.92
CA VAL A 199 -1.76 6.38 -10.40
C VAL A 199 -0.63 7.14 -9.69
N THR A 200 -0.41 6.74 -8.44
CA THR A 200 0.66 7.26 -7.57
C THR A 200 1.63 6.16 -7.18
N SER A 201 2.93 6.47 -7.21
CA SER A 201 3.98 5.54 -6.82
C SER A 201 4.94 6.13 -5.80
N PHE A 202 5.66 5.28 -5.10
CA PHE A 202 6.64 5.69 -4.08
C PHE A 202 8.07 5.55 -4.57
N LYS A 203 8.91 6.52 -4.20
CA LYS A 203 10.36 6.44 -4.39
C LYS A 203 11.07 6.71 -3.06
N LEU A 204 11.70 5.66 -2.54
CA LEU A 204 12.56 5.73 -1.37
C LEU A 204 14.02 5.83 -1.83
N GLU A 205 14.74 6.84 -1.35
CA GLU A 205 16.19 6.96 -1.55
C GLU A 205 16.90 7.28 -0.22
N THR A 206 18.23 7.17 -0.23
CA THR A 206 19.10 7.57 0.89
C THR A 206 20.00 8.76 0.52
N ASP A 207 19.88 9.27 -0.71
CA ASP A 207 20.71 10.32 -1.27
C ASP A 207 19.80 11.41 -1.87
N GLU A 208 19.86 12.62 -1.31
CA GLU A 208 19.02 13.75 -1.74
C GLU A 208 19.26 14.14 -3.20
N GLY A 209 20.51 14.05 -3.68
CA GLY A 209 20.86 14.38 -5.06
C GLY A 209 20.24 13.42 -6.08
N LYS A 210 19.86 12.21 -5.65
CA LYS A 210 19.24 11.18 -6.52
C LYS A 210 17.72 11.15 -6.44
N LEU A 211 17.11 11.73 -5.41
CA LEU A 211 15.69 11.59 -5.13
C LEU A 211 14.81 12.11 -6.28
N ILE A 212 14.96 13.40 -6.62
CA ILE A 212 14.15 14.04 -7.68
C ILE A 212 14.49 13.49 -9.07
N PRO A 213 15.78 13.33 -9.47
CA PRO A 213 16.10 12.75 -10.77
C PRO A 213 15.51 11.35 -10.98
N LYS A 214 15.54 10.47 -9.96
CA LYS A 214 14.96 9.13 -10.06
C LYS A 214 13.43 9.14 -10.06
N ALA A 215 12.80 10.06 -9.32
CA ALA A 215 11.36 10.26 -9.36
C ALA A 215 10.90 10.74 -10.76
N ALA A 216 11.58 11.76 -11.31
CA ALA A 216 11.32 12.26 -12.66
C ALA A 216 11.53 11.17 -13.73
N ALA A 217 12.60 10.38 -13.63
CA ALA A 217 12.83 9.25 -14.53
C ALA A 217 11.73 8.18 -14.46
N ALA A 218 11.15 7.93 -13.28
CA ALA A 218 10.03 7.01 -13.13
C ALA A 218 8.75 7.55 -13.77
N LEU A 219 8.47 8.85 -13.65
CA LEU A 219 7.35 9.51 -14.34
C LEU A 219 7.53 9.45 -15.86
N GLU A 220 8.74 9.70 -16.35
CA GLU A 220 9.02 9.67 -17.78
C GLU A 220 8.92 8.25 -18.35
N LYS A 221 9.37 7.25 -17.60
CA LYS A 221 9.30 5.85 -18.02
C LYS A 221 7.87 5.29 -17.98
N TYR A 222 7.15 5.50 -16.88
CA TYR A 222 5.88 4.82 -16.63
C TYR A 222 4.65 5.68 -16.92
N LYS A 223 4.82 6.98 -17.17
CA LYS A 223 3.76 7.93 -17.59
C LYS A 223 2.58 8.08 -16.62
N HIS A 224 2.72 7.66 -15.37
CA HIS A 224 1.77 7.92 -14.28
C HIS A 224 1.81 9.37 -13.78
N GLN A 225 0.84 9.71 -12.93
CA GLN A 225 0.52 11.09 -12.55
C GLN A 225 1.44 11.67 -11.48
N LEU A 226 1.84 10.86 -10.49
CA LEU A 226 2.59 11.35 -9.33
C LEU A 226 3.57 10.32 -8.75
N VAL A 227 4.79 10.78 -8.44
CA VAL A 227 5.71 10.07 -7.55
C VAL A 227 5.78 10.79 -6.21
N ILE A 228 5.54 10.04 -5.13
CA ILE A 228 5.77 10.50 -3.76
C ILE A 228 7.15 10.01 -3.34
N ALA A 229 8.10 10.94 -3.31
CA ALA A 229 9.50 10.67 -3.08
C ALA A 229 9.88 11.03 -1.64
N ASN A 230 10.67 10.18 -0.97
CA ASN A 230 11.12 10.45 0.39
C ASN A 230 12.53 9.89 0.65
N ILE A 231 13.28 10.59 1.51
CA ILE A 231 14.54 10.08 2.05
C ILE A 231 14.23 9.16 3.23
N LEU A 232 14.95 8.03 3.33
CA LEU A 232 14.73 7.02 4.36
C LEU A 232 14.70 7.61 5.78
N GLU A 233 15.65 8.48 6.11
CA GLU A 233 15.81 9.06 7.46
C GLU A 233 14.72 10.07 7.82
N SER A 234 14.20 10.83 6.84
CA SER A 234 13.21 11.89 7.05
C SER A 234 11.80 11.49 6.62
N ARG A 235 11.57 10.24 6.17
CA ARG A 235 10.31 9.76 5.58
C ARG A 235 9.03 9.96 6.41
N LYS A 236 9.15 10.10 7.73
CA LYS A 236 8.03 10.35 8.65
C LYS A 236 7.69 11.85 8.80
N ARG A 237 8.55 12.73 8.30
CA ARG A 237 8.48 14.18 8.50
C ARG A 237 8.45 14.95 7.18
N ARG A 238 9.05 14.42 6.12
CA ARG A 238 9.17 15.09 4.83
C ARG A 238 8.97 14.12 3.68
N VAL A 239 8.14 14.52 2.73
CA VAL A 239 8.01 13.89 1.42
C VAL A 239 8.02 14.96 0.33
N VAL A 240 8.31 14.56 -0.90
CA VAL A 240 8.30 15.44 -2.06
C VAL A 240 7.39 14.85 -3.12
N PHE A 241 6.41 15.62 -3.55
CA PHE A 241 5.51 15.29 -4.64
C PHE A 241 6.18 15.72 -5.95
N VAL A 242 6.34 14.77 -6.87
CA VAL A 242 6.93 15.02 -8.18
C VAL A 242 5.90 14.67 -9.24
N GLN A 243 5.53 15.65 -10.06
CA GLN A 243 4.60 15.52 -11.18
C GLN A 243 5.30 15.86 -12.50
N ARG A 244 4.70 15.49 -13.63
CA ARG A 244 5.19 15.91 -14.94
C ARG A 244 4.86 17.39 -15.14
N ASN A 245 5.82 18.17 -15.63
CA ASN A 245 5.65 19.58 -15.99
C ASN A 245 5.20 20.50 -14.84
N ALA A 246 5.48 20.13 -13.59
CA ALA A 246 5.27 20.98 -12.43
C ALA A 246 6.50 20.93 -11.52
N ASP A 247 6.68 21.98 -10.74
CA ASP A 247 7.75 22.03 -9.74
C ASP A 247 7.49 21.00 -8.63
N ALA A 248 8.59 20.46 -8.08
CA ALA A 248 8.50 19.50 -6.99
C ALA A 248 7.93 20.18 -5.74
N GLU A 249 6.84 19.65 -5.21
CA GLU A 249 6.15 20.19 -4.05
C GLU A 249 6.63 19.47 -2.78
N VAL A 250 7.17 20.22 -1.81
CA VAL A 250 7.68 19.65 -0.56
C VAL A 250 6.60 19.69 0.52
N ILE A 251 6.22 18.52 1.03
CA ILE A 251 5.28 18.39 2.15
C ILE A 251 6.08 18.05 3.40
N THR A 252 5.96 18.90 4.43
CA THR A 252 6.69 18.74 5.71
C THR A 252 5.72 18.79 6.88
N LEU A 253 5.83 17.81 7.77
CA LEU A 253 5.16 17.80 9.06
C LEU A 253 6.03 18.55 10.07
N SER A 254 5.46 19.56 10.71
CA SER A 254 6.19 20.38 11.68
C SER A 254 6.54 19.57 12.94
N PRO A 255 7.64 19.90 13.64
CA PRO A 255 8.02 19.22 14.88
C PRO A 255 6.92 19.27 15.96
N GLU A 256 6.15 20.35 16.02
CA GLU A 256 5.06 20.55 16.98
C GLU A 256 3.91 19.59 16.72
N LYS A 257 3.49 19.47 15.45
CA LYS A 257 2.45 18.52 15.05
C LYS A 257 2.90 17.07 15.27
N LEU A 258 4.16 16.77 14.96
CA LEU A 258 4.73 15.44 15.22
C LEU A 258 4.72 15.10 16.72
N ALA A 259 5.04 16.07 17.59
CA ALA A 259 4.98 15.90 19.05
C ALA A 259 3.54 15.68 19.56
N GLN A 260 2.54 16.19 18.85
CA GLN A 260 1.12 15.96 19.12
C GLN A 260 0.60 14.62 18.55
N GLY A 261 1.47 13.81 17.93
CA GLY A 261 1.10 12.52 17.36
C GLY A 261 0.50 12.58 15.96
N ALA A 262 0.58 13.73 15.27
CA ALA A 262 0.19 13.82 13.87
C ALA A 262 1.11 12.98 12.98
N GLU A 263 0.57 12.50 11.87
CA GLU A 263 1.27 11.64 10.92
C GLU A 263 1.32 12.34 9.56
N ILE A 264 2.48 12.28 8.88
CA ILE A 264 2.69 12.97 7.59
C ILE A 264 1.67 12.53 6.52
N GLU A 265 1.13 11.32 6.67
CA GLU A 265 0.08 10.78 5.83
C GLU A 265 -1.19 11.63 5.82
N GLU A 266 -1.53 12.38 6.88
CA GLU A 266 -2.63 13.35 6.85
C GLU A 266 -2.42 14.37 5.73
N LEU A 267 -1.25 15.03 5.73
CA LEU A 267 -0.89 16.05 4.74
C LEU A 267 -0.75 15.47 3.33
N ILE A 268 -0.23 14.24 3.22
CA ILE A 268 -0.13 13.54 1.93
C ILE A 268 -1.52 13.31 1.35
N ILE A 269 -2.47 12.86 2.17
CA ILE A 269 -3.78 12.41 1.71
C ILE A 269 -4.69 13.60 1.43
N ASP A 270 -4.59 14.67 2.22
CA ASP A 270 -5.24 15.95 1.94
C ASP A 270 -4.81 16.48 0.56
N ARG A 271 -3.50 16.53 0.30
CA ARG A 271 -2.98 17.01 -0.97
C ARG A 271 -3.31 16.09 -2.14
N LEU A 272 -3.21 14.77 -1.95
CA LEU A 272 -3.62 13.79 -2.96
C LEU A 272 -5.10 13.89 -3.32
N THR A 273 -5.95 14.16 -2.34
CA THR A 273 -7.39 14.29 -2.56
C THR A 273 -7.68 15.48 -3.48
N GLN A 274 -7.02 16.63 -3.26
CA GLN A 274 -7.13 17.80 -4.13
C GLN A 274 -6.64 17.47 -5.56
N LEU A 275 -5.45 16.87 -5.69
CA LEU A 275 -4.90 16.51 -7.01
C LEU A 275 -5.80 15.52 -7.76
N HIS A 276 -6.45 14.61 -7.04
CA HIS A 276 -7.37 13.66 -7.63
C HIS A 276 -8.70 14.32 -8.02
N GLU A 277 -9.21 15.26 -7.23
CA GLU A 277 -10.38 16.08 -7.59
C GLU A 277 -10.12 16.88 -8.87
N ASP A 278 -8.96 17.53 -8.96
CA ASP A 278 -8.53 18.22 -10.18
C ASP A 278 -8.44 17.25 -11.36
N PHE A 279 -7.85 16.07 -11.17
CA PHE A 279 -7.78 15.05 -12.21
C PHE A 279 -9.15 14.58 -12.69
N ILE A 280 -10.09 14.34 -11.76
CA ILE A 280 -11.48 13.97 -12.08
C ILE A 280 -12.14 15.09 -12.89
N ALA A 281 -11.99 16.35 -12.48
CA ALA A 281 -12.60 17.50 -13.16
C ALA A 281 -12.10 17.68 -14.61
N HIS A 282 -10.88 17.25 -14.94
CA HIS A 282 -10.30 17.34 -16.28
C HIS A 282 -10.52 16.09 -17.15
N ASN A 283 -11.02 14.98 -16.58
CA ASN A 283 -11.19 13.69 -17.27
C ASN A 283 -12.63 13.14 -17.22
N ASN A 284 -13.58 13.91 -16.68
CA ASN A 284 -15.02 13.63 -16.72
C ASN A 284 -15.73 14.38 -17.86
#